data_AF-A0A3D3WH71-F1
#
_entry.id   AF-A0A3D3WH71-F1
#
_cell.length_a   1.000
_cell.length_b   1.000
_cell.length_c   1.000
_cell.angle_alpha   90.00
_cell.angle_beta   90.00
_cell.angle_gamma   90.00
#
_symmetry.space_group_name_H-M   'P 1'
#
loop_
_entity.id
_entity.type
_entity.pdbx_description
1 polymer ?
#
loop_
_entity_poly.entity_id
_entity_poly.type
_entity_poly.pdbx_seq_one_letter_code
_entity_poly.pdbx_strand_id
1 'polypeptide(L)'
;GGGKSLISYMQDDVSGANTPHHFAYALNLDHKHLPEVMMHGGLNKPPIFTPMVGDFYAGMMVMVPLHLDQMQKQVSLADIYTALGQHYQDEQFIKVHAPNDQHQMNDRGFLGMDDLVGSNRMDIHLFYPEKRPDTTALLVARLDNLGKGASGAAVQNMNIALGLDEATGLR
;
A
#
# COMPACT_ATOMS: atom_id res chain seq x y z
N GLY A 1 -0.51 -10.50 7.53
CA GLY A 1 0.31 -10.73 6.32
C GLY A 1 1.31 -11.87 6.43
N GLY A 2 2.04 -12.01 7.55
CA GLY A 2 3.15 -12.97 7.69
C GLY A 2 2.79 -14.46 7.87
N GLY A 3 1.51 -14.82 7.81
CA GLY A 3 1.04 -16.20 8.07
C GLY A 3 1.15 -16.60 9.55
N LYS A 4 0.66 -17.81 9.85
CA LYS A 4 0.57 -18.33 11.23
C LYS A 4 1.94 -18.41 11.93
N SER A 5 2.98 -18.76 11.19
CA SER A 5 4.35 -18.89 11.74
C SER A 5 4.92 -17.57 12.23
N LEU A 6 4.70 -16.47 11.48
CA LEU A 6 5.20 -15.16 11.91
C LEU A 6 4.38 -14.58 13.05
N ILE A 7 3.07 -14.82 13.05
CA ILE A 7 2.19 -14.46 14.17
C ILE A 7 2.63 -15.18 15.44
N SER A 8 2.92 -16.49 15.37
CA SER A 8 3.46 -17.26 16.50
C SER A 8 4.76 -16.64 17.00
N TYR A 9 5.72 -16.35 16.11
CA TYR A 9 6.98 -15.71 16.50
C TYR A 9 6.78 -14.39 17.25
N MET A 10 5.83 -13.55 16.82
CA MET A 10 5.50 -12.30 17.51
C MET A 10 4.80 -12.51 18.86
N GLN A 11 4.05 -13.61 19.03
CA GLN A 11 3.27 -13.93 20.23
C GLN A 11 4.05 -14.76 21.27
N ASP A 12 5.04 -15.54 20.84
CA ASP A 12 5.78 -16.48 21.67
C ASP A 12 6.74 -15.78 22.66
N ASP A 13 7.00 -14.47 22.49
CA ASP A 13 7.78 -13.65 23.43
C ASP A 13 6.87 -12.97 24.47
N VAL A 14 6.36 -13.78 25.40
CA VAL A 14 5.43 -13.37 26.48
C VAL A 14 6.01 -12.26 27.39
N SER A 15 7.31 -11.96 27.31
CA SER A 15 7.97 -10.88 28.08
C SER A 15 8.37 -9.65 27.25
N GLY A 16 8.17 -9.66 25.92
CA GLY A 16 8.44 -8.52 25.02
C GLY A 16 9.88 -8.03 24.99
N ALA A 17 10.84 -8.78 25.55
CA ALA A 17 12.19 -8.30 25.78
C ALA A 17 13.14 -8.55 24.59
N ASN A 18 12.84 -9.51 23.70
CA ASN A 18 13.75 -9.92 22.63
C ASN A 18 13.15 -9.84 21.22
N THR A 19 11.83 -9.70 21.08
CA THR A 19 11.17 -9.59 19.77
C THR A 19 11.03 -8.13 19.38
N PRO A 20 11.66 -7.69 18.26
CA PRO A 20 11.50 -6.32 17.79
C PRO A 20 10.03 -6.02 17.46
N HIS A 21 9.54 -4.84 17.88
CA HIS A 21 8.20 -4.35 17.50
C HIS A 21 8.01 -4.18 15.99
N HIS A 22 9.11 -4.20 15.22
CA HIS A 22 9.09 -4.24 13.77
C HIS A 22 10.40 -4.84 13.26
N PHE A 23 10.34 -5.53 12.13
CA PHE A 23 11.54 -6.06 11.47
C PHE A 23 11.34 -6.20 9.96
N ALA A 24 12.44 -6.07 9.23
CA ALA A 24 12.50 -6.36 7.80
C ALA A 24 12.75 -7.85 7.55
N TYR A 25 12.25 -8.39 6.44
CA TYR A 25 12.50 -9.77 6.03
C TYR A 25 12.71 -9.86 4.52
N ALA A 26 13.03 -11.06 4.01
CA ALA A 26 13.34 -11.29 2.60
C ALA A 26 14.45 -10.37 2.03
N LEU A 27 15.49 -10.12 2.84
CA LEU A 27 16.60 -9.23 2.51
C LEU A 27 17.56 -9.80 1.43
N ASN A 28 17.31 -11.02 0.96
CA ASN A 28 17.94 -11.56 -0.24
C ASN A 28 17.37 -10.98 -1.55
N LEU A 29 16.37 -10.08 -1.45
CA LEU A 29 15.75 -9.37 -2.57
C LEU A 29 15.04 -10.30 -3.58
N ASP A 30 14.62 -11.49 -3.12
CA ASP A 30 13.94 -12.50 -3.93
C ASP A 30 12.56 -12.82 -3.35
N HIS A 31 11.75 -11.77 -3.14
CA HIS A 31 10.43 -11.91 -2.55
C HIS A 31 9.45 -12.56 -3.55
N LYS A 32 8.64 -13.51 -3.07
CA LYS A 32 7.68 -14.29 -3.89
C LYS A 32 6.67 -13.47 -4.70
N HIS A 33 6.41 -12.21 -4.33
CA HIS A 33 5.47 -11.32 -5.06
C HIS A 33 6.13 -10.52 -6.19
N LEU A 34 7.46 -10.59 -6.36
CA LEU A 34 8.15 -9.89 -7.46
C LEU A 34 7.57 -10.22 -8.85
N PRO A 35 7.25 -11.49 -9.21
CA PRO A 35 6.66 -11.79 -10.50
C PRO A 35 5.34 -11.04 -10.76
N GLU A 36 4.48 -10.98 -9.76
CA GLU A 36 3.17 -10.30 -9.82
C GLU A 36 3.35 -8.78 -9.94
N VAL A 37 4.25 -8.19 -9.13
CA VAL A 37 4.59 -6.76 -9.18
C VAL A 37 5.16 -6.37 -10.53
N MET A 38 6.04 -7.18 -11.11
CA MET A 38 6.60 -6.92 -12.44
C MET A 38 5.53 -7.00 -13.54
N MET A 39 4.67 -8.02 -13.49
CA MET A 39 3.62 -8.24 -14.48
C MET A 39 2.60 -7.10 -14.48
N HIS A 40 2.03 -6.77 -13.32
CA HIS A 40 0.99 -5.75 -13.22
C HIS A 40 1.54 -4.32 -13.22
N GLY A 41 2.77 -4.13 -12.77
CA GLY A 41 3.46 -2.83 -12.84
C GLY A 41 4.09 -2.51 -14.20
N GLY A 42 4.07 -3.45 -15.15
CA GLY A 42 4.73 -3.28 -16.46
C GLY A 42 6.24 -3.05 -16.36
N LEU A 43 6.89 -3.60 -15.34
CA LEU A 43 8.30 -3.36 -15.04
C LEU A 43 9.19 -4.34 -15.80
N ASN A 44 10.20 -3.81 -16.49
CA ASN A 44 11.21 -4.62 -17.18
C ASN A 44 12.38 -5.05 -16.28
N LYS A 45 12.42 -4.54 -15.04
CA LYS A 45 13.44 -4.85 -14.03
C LYS A 45 12.76 -5.03 -12.68
N PRO A 46 13.19 -5.98 -11.84
CA PRO A 46 12.63 -6.13 -10.51
C PRO A 46 12.94 -4.87 -9.68
N PRO A 47 11.93 -4.29 -9.00
CA PRO A 47 12.16 -3.21 -8.06
C PRO A 47 12.89 -3.73 -6.82
N ILE A 48 13.51 -2.82 -6.06
CA ILE A 48 13.96 -3.13 -4.70
C ILE A 48 12.70 -3.32 -3.86
N PHE A 49 12.43 -4.57 -3.48
CA PHE A 49 11.27 -4.95 -2.69
C PHE A 49 11.70 -5.30 -1.27
N THR A 50 11.45 -4.41 -0.31
CA THR A 50 11.88 -4.55 1.09
C THR A 50 10.68 -4.60 2.02
N PRO A 51 10.12 -5.79 2.28
CA PRO A 51 8.96 -5.91 3.14
C PRO A 51 9.38 -5.81 4.62
N MET A 52 8.53 -5.15 5.39
CA MET A 52 8.66 -5.03 6.84
C MET A 52 7.34 -5.44 7.49
N VAL A 53 7.42 -5.96 8.71
CA VAL A 53 6.26 -6.29 9.53
C VAL A 53 6.37 -5.53 10.84
N GLY A 54 5.26 -4.96 11.29
CA GLY A 54 5.15 -4.35 12.61
C GLY A 54 4.24 -5.15 13.53
N ASP A 55 4.32 -4.85 14.81
CA ASP A 55 3.53 -5.43 15.90
C ASP A 55 2.12 -4.83 15.93
N PHE A 56 1.33 -5.19 14.92
CA PHE A 56 -0.08 -4.86 14.81
C PHE A 56 -0.84 -5.95 14.06
N TYR A 57 -2.12 -6.09 14.35
CA TYR A 57 -2.92 -7.23 13.88
C TYR A 57 -3.08 -7.29 12.35
N ALA A 58 -3.38 -6.15 11.75
CA ALA A 58 -3.62 -6.00 10.31
C ALA A 58 -3.35 -4.56 9.87
N GLY A 59 -3.19 -4.37 8.57
CA GLY A 59 -2.81 -3.09 7.97
C GLY A 59 -1.60 -3.27 7.06
N MET A 60 -1.52 -2.43 6.04
CA MET A 60 -0.42 -2.43 5.10
C MET A 60 -0.26 -1.06 4.48
N MET A 61 0.99 -0.66 4.35
CA MET A 61 1.39 0.51 3.62
C MET A 61 2.46 0.12 2.59
N VAL A 62 2.21 0.44 1.33
CA VAL A 62 3.15 0.25 0.23
C VAL A 62 3.68 1.61 -0.17
N MET A 63 4.99 1.78 -0.07
CA MET A 63 5.69 3.03 -0.37
C MET A 63 6.49 2.87 -1.66
N VAL A 64 6.24 3.74 -2.63
CA VAL A 64 6.95 3.78 -3.91
C VAL A 64 7.61 5.16 -4.06
N PRO A 65 8.89 5.28 -3.66
CA PRO A 65 9.64 6.51 -3.88
C PRO A 65 9.97 6.67 -5.38
N LEU A 66 9.82 7.90 -5.87
CA LEU A 66 10.03 8.26 -7.27
C LEU A 66 11.03 9.41 -7.35
N HIS A 67 12.05 9.25 -8.20
CA HIS A 67 12.92 10.34 -8.65
C HIS A 67 12.36 10.90 -9.96
N LEU A 68 11.63 12.01 -9.87
CA LEU A 68 10.96 12.63 -11.03
C LEU A 68 11.99 13.15 -12.04
N ASP A 69 13.11 13.66 -11.55
CA ASP A 69 14.26 14.14 -12.32
C ASP A 69 15.05 13.02 -13.04
N GLN A 70 14.78 11.75 -12.73
CA GLN A 70 15.42 10.58 -13.34
C GLN A 70 14.47 9.82 -14.28
N MET A 71 13.24 10.28 -14.48
CA MET A 71 12.31 9.66 -15.40
C MET A 71 12.75 9.90 -16.86
N GLN A 72 12.52 8.90 -17.71
CA GLN A 72 12.87 8.99 -19.15
C GLN A 72 12.13 10.12 -19.88
N LYS A 73 10.94 10.47 -19.38
CA LYS A 73 10.13 11.59 -19.85
C LYS A 73 9.97 12.56 -18.69
N GLN A 74 9.83 13.85 -19.01
CA GLN A 74 9.43 14.83 -18.01
C GLN A 74 8.02 14.50 -17.52
N VAL A 75 7.90 14.28 -16.21
CA VAL A 75 6.63 13.97 -15.53
C VAL A 75 6.50 14.93 -14.36
N SER A 76 5.41 15.69 -14.35
CA SER A 76 5.07 16.57 -13.23
C SER A 76 4.22 15.84 -12.18
N LEU A 77 4.13 16.42 -10.99
CA LEU A 77 3.21 15.94 -9.94
C LEU A 77 1.75 15.96 -10.41
N ALA A 78 1.38 16.95 -11.23
CA ALA A 78 0.04 17.07 -11.79
C ALA A 78 -0.26 15.91 -12.75
N ASP A 79 0.71 15.47 -13.54
CA ASP A 79 0.56 14.31 -14.43
C ASP A 79 0.30 13.03 -13.62
N ILE A 80 1.04 12.82 -12.53
CA ILE A 80 0.88 11.65 -11.65
C ILE A 80 -0.50 11.66 -10.99
N TYR A 81 -0.87 12.78 -10.38
CA TYR A 81 -2.17 12.91 -9.70
C TYR A 81 -3.34 12.75 -10.67
N THR A 82 -3.24 13.35 -11.87
CA THR A 82 -4.26 13.24 -12.91
C THR A 82 -4.39 11.80 -13.41
N ALA A 83 -3.26 11.12 -13.68
CA ALA A 83 -3.28 9.74 -14.15
C ALA A 83 -3.92 8.79 -13.13
N LEU A 84 -3.58 8.92 -11.84
CA LEU A 84 -4.19 8.14 -10.77
C LEU A 84 -5.67 8.46 -10.61
N GLY A 85 -6.03 9.75 -10.61
CA GLY A 85 -7.41 10.20 -10.47
C GLY A 85 -8.30 9.69 -11.60
N GLN A 86 -7.82 9.76 -12.85
CA GLN A 86 -8.54 9.24 -14.02
C GLN A 86 -8.67 7.72 -13.98
N HIS A 87 -7.60 7.01 -13.60
CA HIS A 87 -7.62 5.55 -13.55
C HIS A 87 -8.60 5.01 -12.52
N TYR A 88 -8.71 5.66 -11.35
CA TYR A 88 -9.55 5.22 -10.24
C TYR A 88 -10.85 6.05 -10.08
N GLN A 89 -11.27 6.82 -11.08
CA GLN A 89 -12.39 7.77 -10.94
C GLN A 89 -13.73 7.09 -10.62
N ASP A 90 -13.95 5.90 -11.17
CA ASP A 90 -15.21 5.14 -11.05
C ASP A 90 -15.10 4.00 -10.01
N GLU A 91 -13.96 3.91 -9.31
CA GLU A 91 -13.65 2.81 -8.40
C GLU A 91 -14.22 3.09 -7.01
N GLN A 92 -15.09 2.20 -6.53
CA GLN A 92 -15.82 2.40 -5.27
C GLN A 92 -14.92 2.26 -4.03
N PHE A 93 -13.89 1.42 -4.15
CA PHE A 93 -13.01 1.04 -3.04
C PHE A 93 -11.67 1.79 -3.03
N ILE A 94 -11.37 2.59 -4.04
CA ILE A 94 -10.09 3.30 -4.14
C ILE A 94 -10.30 4.79 -3.93
N LYS A 95 -9.53 5.39 -3.03
CA LYS A 95 -9.53 6.84 -2.83
C LYS A 95 -8.16 7.41 -3.14
N VAL A 96 -8.08 8.24 -4.19
CA VAL A 96 -6.89 9.06 -4.45
C VAL A 96 -7.03 10.37 -3.67
N HIS A 97 -6.09 10.64 -2.77
CA HIS A 97 -6.03 11.85 -1.95
C HIS A 97 -5.30 12.97 -2.68
N ALA A 98 -5.66 14.22 -2.35
CA ALA A 98 -4.96 15.37 -2.91
C ALA A 98 -3.45 15.33 -2.58
N PRO A 99 -2.58 15.88 -3.44
CA PRO A 99 -1.16 15.91 -3.15
C PRO A 99 -0.86 16.61 -1.81
N ASN A 100 0.03 16.04 -1.00
CA ASN A 100 0.34 16.47 0.36
C ASN A 100 -0.87 16.55 1.33
N ASP A 101 -1.94 15.80 1.08
CA ASP A 101 -3.10 15.72 1.98
C ASP A 101 -2.71 15.21 3.37
N GLN A 102 -3.04 15.98 4.41
CA GLN A 102 -2.79 15.68 5.82
C GLN A 102 -4.07 15.26 6.58
N HIS A 103 -5.24 15.28 5.95
CA HIS A 103 -6.51 14.97 6.64
C HIS A 103 -6.61 13.52 7.11
N GLN A 104 -5.81 12.62 6.56
CA GLN A 104 -5.71 11.21 6.98
C GLN A 104 -4.60 10.96 8.01
N MET A 105 -3.89 12.00 8.42
CA MET A 105 -2.84 11.90 9.43
C MET A 105 -3.40 12.25 10.81
N ASN A 106 -2.76 11.72 11.86
CA ASN A 106 -3.07 12.14 13.22
C ASN A 106 -2.57 13.58 13.51
N ASP A 107 -2.83 14.05 14.73
CA ASP A 107 -2.43 15.38 15.24
C ASP A 107 -0.90 15.63 15.23
N ARG A 108 -0.10 14.59 14.97
CA ARG A 108 1.36 14.64 14.86
C ARG A 108 1.88 14.48 13.44
N GLY A 109 0.99 14.39 12.44
CA GLY A 109 1.36 14.22 11.03
C GLY A 109 1.80 12.80 10.67
N PHE A 110 1.37 11.78 11.43
CA PHE A 110 1.63 10.38 11.09
C PHE A 110 0.46 9.76 10.36
N LEU A 111 0.76 9.04 9.27
CA LEU A 111 -0.19 8.20 8.55
C LEU A 111 -0.16 6.79 9.15
N GLY A 112 -1.25 6.36 9.80
CA GLY A 112 -1.35 5.04 10.42
C GLY A 112 -1.42 3.93 9.37
N MET A 113 -0.79 2.78 9.63
CA MET A 113 -0.83 1.61 8.72
C MET A 113 -2.13 0.80 8.86
N ASP A 114 -2.79 0.93 10.01
CA ASP A 114 -3.95 0.16 10.47
C ASP A 114 -5.28 0.92 10.39
N ASP A 115 -5.26 2.19 9.95
CA ASP A 115 -6.45 3.06 9.87
C ASP A 115 -7.57 2.51 8.94
N LEU A 116 -7.25 1.59 8.03
CA LEU A 116 -8.21 0.95 7.11
C LEU A 116 -8.55 -0.49 7.49
N VAL A 117 -8.10 -1.00 8.64
CA VAL A 117 -8.40 -2.37 9.09
C VAL A 117 -9.90 -2.62 9.16
N GLY A 118 -10.31 -3.78 8.65
CA GLY A 118 -11.71 -4.20 8.57
C GLY A 118 -12.46 -3.63 7.36
N SER A 119 -11.76 -2.98 6.42
CA SER A 119 -12.33 -2.48 5.17
C SER A 119 -11.71 -3.14 3.94
N ASN A 120 -12.43 -3.04 2.83
CA ASN A 120 -12.01 -3.33 1.47
C ASN A 120 -11.50 -2.06 0.75
N ARG A 121 -11.34 -0.94 1.48
CA ARG A 121 -10.83 0.31 0.92
C ARG A 121 -9.31 0.27 0.75
N MET A 122 -8.85 1.06 -0.22
CA MET A 122 -7.45 1.45 -0.37
C MET A 122 -7.37 2.96 -0.56
N ASP A 123 -6.53 3.61 0.24
CA ASP A 123 -6.21 5.03 0.06
C ASP A 123 -4.86 5.16 -0.65
N ILE A 124 -4.78 6.03 -1.64
CA ILE A 124 -3.56 6.37 -2.38
C ILE A 124 -3.21 7.82 -2.09
N HIS A 125 -2.01 8.05 -1.55
CA HIS A 125 -1.46 9.37 -1.25
C HIS A 125 -0.26 9.67 -2.15
N LEU A 126 -0.10 10.96 -2.47
CA LEU A 126 1.05 11.50 -3.17
C LEU A 126 1.70 12.58 -2.31
N PHE A 127 2.91 12.32 -1.82
CA PHE A 127 3.70 13.29 -1.05
C PHE A 127 4.89 13.79 -1.85
N TYR A 128 5.25 15.05 -1.68
CA TYR A 128 6.41 15.65 -2.34
C TYR A 128 6.95 16.85 -1.54
N PRO A 129 8.24 17.18 -1.70
CA PRO A 129 8.84 18.36 -1.06
C PRO A 129 8.42 19.65 -1.79
N GLU A 130 7.63 20.50 -1.13
CA GLU A 130 7.14 21.77 -1.71
C GLU A 130 8.25 22.70 -2.21
N LYS A 131 9.41 22.70 -1.55
CA LYS A 131 10.56 23.54 -1.94
C LYS A 131 11.26 23.06 -3.22
N ARG A 132 10.99 21.83 -3.67
CA ARG A 132 11.64 21.21 -4.83
C ARG A 132 10.71 20.18 -5.49
N PRO A 133 9.53 20.62 -5.98
CA PRO A 133 8.44 19.73 -6.40
C PRO A 133 8.82 18.83 -7.59
N ASP A 134 9.81 19.23 -8.38
CA ASP A 134 10.24 18.50 -9.58
C ASP A 134 11.34 17.45 -9.33
N THR A 135 11.68 17.17 -8.06
CA THR A 135 12.79 16.25 -7.72
C THR A 135 12.31 14.86 -7.35
N THR A 136 11.47 14.75 -6.33
CA THR A 136 11.09 13.48 -5.72
C THR A 136 9.62 13.49 -5.35
N ALA A 137 9.00 12.33 -5.43
CA ALA A 137 7.68 12.09 -4.91
C ALA A 137 7.63 10.75 -4.18
N LEU A 138 6.68 10.59 -3.29
CA LEU A 138 6.39 9.34 -2.60
C LEU A 138 4.93 9.00 -2.82
N LEU A 139 4.68 7.93 -3.57
CA LEU A 139 3.38 7.30 -3.62
C LEU A 139 3.23 6.37 -2.42
N VAL A 140 2.11 6.47 -1.74
CA VAL A 140 1.77 5.62 -0.60
C VAL A 140 0.40 5.03 -0.81
N ALA A 141 0.31 3.70 -0.93
CA ALA A 141 -0.96 3.00 -0.88
C ALA A 141 -1.15 2.41 0.52
N ARG A 142 -2.29 2.67 1.15
CA ARG A 142 -2.68 2.12 2.45
C ARG A 142 -3.91 1.24 2.28
N LEU A 143 -3.94 0.08 2.92
CA LEU A 143 -5.05 -0.87 2.86
C LEU A 143 -5.02 -1.85 4.03
N ASP A 144 -6.14 -2.56 4.26
CA ASP A 144 -6.13 -3.77 5.07
C ASP A 144 -5.57 -4.95 4.27
N ASN A 145 -4.47 -5.56 4.74
CA ASN A 145 -3.86 -6.72 4.10
C ASN A 145 -4.70 -8.01 4.19
N LEU A 146 -5.64 -8.09 5.13
CA LEU A 146 -6.58 -9.22 5.27
C LEU A 146 -7.88 -8.94 4.50
N GLY A 147 -8.31 -7.68 4.47
CA GLY A 147 -9.44 -7.18 3.68
C GLY A 147 -9.07 -7.02 2.20
N LYS A 148 -8.87 -5.78 1.74
CA LYS A 148 -8.54 -5.46 0.33
C LYS A 148 -7.31 -6.21 -0.19
N GLY A 149 -6.35 -6.54 0.66
CA GLY A 149 -5.15 -7.30 0.29
C GLY A 149 -5.36 -8.81 0.18
N ALA A 150 -6.52 -9.34 0.57
CA ALA A 150 -6.80 -10.77 0.49
C ALA A 150 -8.31 -11.08 0.33
N SER A 151 -9.04 -11.31 1.43
CA SER A 151 -10.39 -11.88 1.37
C SER A 151 -11.42 -10.92 0.81
N GLY A 152 -11.28 -9.61 1.08
CA GLY A 152 -12.14 -8.57 0.52
C GLY A 152 -12.05 -8.51 -1.00
N ALA A 153 -10.83 -8.52 -1.55
CA ALA A 153 -10.62 -8.59 -2.99
C ALA A 153 -11.17 -9.88 -3.60
N ALA A 154 -11.03 -11.03 -2.91
CA ALA A 154 -11.61 -12.29 -3.39
C ALA A 154 -13.14 -12.24 -3.47
N VAL A 155 -13.80 -11.66 -2.47
CA VAL A 155 -15.26 -11.45 -2.47
C VAL A 155 -15.67 -10.45 -3.55
N GLN A 156 -14.93 -9.34 -3.73
CA GLN A 156 -15.20 -8.37 -4.80
C GLN A 156 -15.15 -9.05 -6.18
N ASN A 157 -14.10 -9.83 -6.44
CA ASN A 157 -13.97 -10.60 -7.69
C ASN A 157 -15.09 -11.62 -7.86
N MET A 158 -15.53 -12.27 -6.79
CA MET A 158 -16.66 -13.19 -6.81
C MET A 158 -17.98 -12.48 -7.15
N ASN A 159 -18.24 -11.30 -6.57
CA ASN A 159 -19.41 -10.50 -6.88
C ASN A 159 -19.45 -10.14 -8.37
N ILE A 160 -18.33 -9.66 -8.92
CA ILE A 160 -18.19 -9.35 -10.34
C ILE A 160 -18.45 -10.58 -11.21
N ALA A 161 -17.84 -11.72 -10.86
CA ALA A 161 -18.01 -12.97 -11.61
C ALA A 161 -19.46 -13.49 -11.60
N LEU A 162 -20.22 -13.19 -10.55
CA LEU A 162 -21.63 -13.57 -10.40
C LEU A 162 -22.60 -12.52 -10.97
N GLY A 163 -22.10 -11.39 -11.48
CA GLY A 163 -22.93 -10.28 -11.98
C GLY A 163 -23.67 -9.53 -10.87
N LEU A 164 -23.17 -9.58 -9.64
CA LEU A 164 -23.68 -8.81 -8.50
C LEU A 164 -23.02 -7.43 -8.45
N ASP A 165 -23.57 -6.53 -7.64
CA ASP A 165 -22.89 -5.31 -7.27
C ASP A 165 -21.57 -5.65 -6.55
N GLU A 166 -20.45 -5.07 -7.00
CA GLU A 166 -19.12 -5.44 -6.52
C GLU A 166 -18.93 -5.21 -5.02
N ALA A 167 -19.69 -4.28 -4.42
CA ALA A 167 -19.63 -3.96 -3.00
C ALA A 167 -20.53 -4.84 -2.12
N THR A 168 -21.24 -5.80 -2.71
CA THR A 168 -22.10 -6.73 -1.97
C THR A 168 -21.30 -7.45 -0.87
N GLY A 169 -21.66 -7.20 0.39
CA GLY A 169 -21.00 -7.83 1.55
C GLY A 169 -19.62 -7.24 1.91
N LEU A 170 -19.23 -6.12 1.30
CA LEU A 170 -17.96 -5.43 1.55
C LEU A 170 -18.20 -4.06 2.19
N ARG A 171 -17.18 -3.53 2.86
CA ARG A 171 -17.18 -2.21 3.52
C ARG A 171 -15.94 -1.43 3.15
#